data_AF-A0A3E3E3F4-F1
#
_entry.id   AF-A0A3E3E3F4-F1
#
_cell.length_a   1.000
_cell.length_b   1.000
_cell.length_c   1.000
_cell.angle_alpha   90.00
_cell.angle_beta   90.00
_cell.angle_gamma   90.00
#
_symmetry.space_group_name_H-M   'P 1'
#
loop_
_entity.id
_entity.type
_entity.pdbx_description
1 polymer ?
#
loop_
_entity_poly.entity_id
_entity_poly.type
_entity_poly.pdbx_seq_one_letter_code
_entity_poly.pdbx_strand_id
1 'polypeptide(L)'
;MDYTSAVEFLRDLKNNTYHFNIRQRMKMLLVVIGEHPDSMSLIQNMGIIDPDRIKVLCQKGANGYVLAQALMDSIEISTPNSDELSLKAFGYMKPITPAELDNYIDEVIERLENQKQYLKNETEVERINQEIALDELEQFL
;
A
#
# COMPACT_ATOMS: atom_id res chain seq x y z
N MET A 1 3.97 -11.20 -0.49
CA MET A 1 2.85 -11.64 0.38
C MET A 1 1.59 -11.74 -0.48
N ASP A 2 0.67 -12.69 -0.27
CA ASP A 2 -0.61 -12.66 -0.98
C ASP A 2 -1.56 -11.60 -0.39
N TYR A 3 -2.58 -11.18 -1.16
CA TYR A 3 -3.52 -10.13 -0.76
C TYR A 3 -4.28 -10.44 0.54
N THR A 4 -4.56 -11.71 0.82
CA THR A 4 -5.31 -12.08 2.03
C THR A 4 -4.44 -11.90 3.27
N SER A 5 -3.22 -12.45 3.25
CA SER A 5 -2.27 -12.28 4.35
C SER A 5 -1.90 -10.81 4.57
N ALA A 6 -1.77 -10.02 3.50
CA ALA A 6 -1.48 -8.59 3.62
C ALA A 6 -2.61 -7.82 4.30
N VAL A 7 -3.87 -8.08 3.93
CA VAL A 7 -5.04 -7.45 4.55
C VAL A 7 -5.18 -7.84 6.02
N GLU A 8 -4.99 -9.12 6.35
CA GLU A 8 -5.03 -9.59 7.75
C GLU A 8 -3.94 -8.93 8.60
N PHE A 9 -2.71 -8.89 8.09
CA PHE A 9 -1.60 -8.21 8.76
C PHE A 9 -1.90 -6.72 9.00
N LEU A 10 -2.44 -6.02 8.00
CA LEU A 10 -2.79 -4.61 8.14
C LEU A 10 -3.92 -4.38 9.15
N ARG A 11 -4.91 -5.29 9.24
CA ARG A 11 -5.95 -5.23 10.28
C ARG A 11 -5.36 -5.37 11.68
N ASP A 12 -4.43 -6.31 11.88
CA ASP A 12 -3.73 -6.47 13.15
C ASP A 12 -2.86 -5.24 13.47
N LEU A 13 -2.23 -4.66 12.45
CA LEU A 13 -1.43 -3.46 12.56
C LEU A 13 -2.28 -2.25 13.00
N LYS A 14 -3.51 -2.13 12.45
CA LYS A 14 -4.49 -1.11 12.84
C LYS A 14 -4.93 -1.29 14.29
N ASN A 15 -5.35 -2.50 14.65
CA ASN A 15 -5.80 -2.84 16.01
C ASN A 15 -4.67 -2.82 17.05
N ASN A 16 -3.43 -2.65 16.59
CA ASN A 16 -2.22 -2.67 17.37
C ASN A 16 -2.07 -3.93 18.23
N THR A 17 -2.45 -5.09 17.67
CA THR A 17 -2.35 -6.40 18.32
C THR A 17 -0.92 -6.71 18.77
N TYR A 18 0.08 -6.17 18.07
CA TYR A 18 1.51 -6.35 18.33
C TYR A 18 2.10 -5.34 19.33
N HIS A 19 1.30 -4.42 19.88
CA HIS A 19 1.75 -3.35 20.79
C HIS A 19 2.91 -2.51 20.23
N PHE A 20 2.92 -2.28 18.92
CA PHE A 20 3.91 -1.46 18.27
C PHE A 20 3.67 0.03 18.58
N ASN A 21 4.77 0.77 18.72
CA ASN A 21 4.69 2.22 18.73
C ASN A 21 4.38 2.75 17.32
N ILE A 22 3.94 4.01 17.22
CA ILE A 22 3.52 4.60 15.95
C ILE A 22 4.61 4.54 14.86
N ARG A 23 5.89 4.68 15.26
CA ARG A 23 7.03 4.59 14.33
C ARG A 23 7.16 3.19 13.74
N GLN A 24 7.04 2.16 14.55
CA GLN A 24 7.07 0.77 14.10
C GLN A 24 5.87 0.48 13.19
N ARG A 25 4.67 0.94 13.57
CA ARG A 25 3.45 0.78 12.76
C ARG A 25 3.60 1.42 11.38
N MET A 26 4.09 2.64 11.32
CA MET A 26 4.36 3.35 10.06
C MET A 26 5.37 2.61 9.18
N LYS A 27 6.45 2.07 9.75
CA LYS A 27 7.42 1.27 8.98
C LYS A 27 6.78 0.02 8.39
N MET A 28 5.99 -0.70 9.18
CA MET A 28 5.32 -1.91 8.70
C MET A 28 4.31 -1.60 7.59
N LEU A 29 3.56 -0.50 7.71
CA LEU A 29 2.69 -0.03 6.64
C LEU A 29 3.48 0.25 5.34
N LEU A 30 4.60 0.98 5.43
CA LEU A 30 5.43 1.30 4.27
C LEU A 30 6.06 0.06 3.62
N VAL A 31 6.39 -0.99 4.40
CA VAL A 31 6.84 -2.28 3.85
C VAL A 31 5.74 -2.89 2.99
N VAL A 32 4.51 -2.99 3.51
CA VAL A 32 3.38 -3.56 2.76
C VAL A 32 3.08 -2.75 1.51
N ILE A 33 3.08 -1.41 1.63
CA ILE A 33 2.89 -0.52 0.47
C ILE A 33 4.01 -0.76 -0.55
N GLY A 34 5.27 -0.81 -0.13
CA GLY A 34 6.42 -0.92 -1.04
C GLY A 34 6.48 -2.23 -1.84
N GLU A 35 5.92 -3.32 -1.30
CA GLU A 35 5.81 -4.61 -2.00
C GLU A 35 4.63 -4.64 -2.99
N HIS A 36 3.74 -3.65 -2.94
CA HIS A 36 2.54 -3.63 -3.74
C HIS A 36 2.78 -3.08 -5.16
N PRO A 37 2.19 -3.65 -6.22
CA PRO A 37 2.32 -3.14 -7.58
C PRO A 37 1.86 -1.68 -7.73
N ASP A 38 0.85 -1.28 -6.96
CA ASP A 38 0.31 0.09 -6.95
C ASP A 38 0.89 0.97 -5.83
N SER A 39 2.09 0.61 -5.35
CA SER A 39 2.84 1.33 -4.32
C SER A 39 2.96 2.83 -4.59
N MET A 40 3.18 3.23 -5.83
CA MET A 40 3.31 4.63 -6.23
C MET A 40 2.05 5.45 -5.91
N SER A 41 0.88 4.95 -6.31
CA SER A 41 -0.39 5.65 -6.10
C SER A 41 -0.74 5.71 -4.62
N LEU A 42 -0.47 4.63 -3.88
CA LEU A 42 -0.67 4.60 -2.42
C LEU A 42 0.18 5.65 -1.71
N ILE A 43 1.47 5.75 -2.06
CA ILE A 43 2.38 6.77 -1.48
C ILE A 43 1.94 8.19 -1.86
N GLN A 44 1.49 8.41 -3.09
CA GLN A 44 0.95 9.70 -3.53
C GLN A 44 -0.26 10.13 -2.69
N ASN A 45 -1.20 9.21 -2.43
CA ASN A 45 -2.41 9.49 -1.67
C ASN A 45 -2.13 9.91 -0.22
N MET A 46 -1.05 9.39 0.38
CA MET A 46 -0.66 9.80 1.73
C MET A 46 -0.29 11.30 1.80
N GLY A 47 0.00 11.95 0.67
CA GLY A 47 0.28 13.39 0.62
C GLY A 47 1.51 13.79 1.44
N ILE A 48 2.49 12.90 1.57
CA ILE A 48 3.74 13.12 2.31
C ILE A 48 4.82 13.73 1.42
N ILE A 49 4.72 13.55 0.11
CA ILE A 49 5.66 14.07 -0.89
C ILE A 49 4.89 14.99 -1.83
N ASP A 50 5.47 16.13 -2.18
CA ASP A 50 4.94 17.04 -3.18
C ASP A 50 4.70 16.30 -4.53
N PRO A 51 3.49 16.39 -5.13
CA PRO A 51 3.16 15.69 -6.38
C PRO A 51 4.10 16.00 -7.55
N ASP A 52 4.57 17.24 -7.68
CA ASP A 52 5.52 17.61 -8.74
C ASP A 52 6.90 17.01 -8.46
N ARG A 53 7.28 16.87 -7.19
CA ARG A 53 8.49 16.14 -6.82
C ARG A 53 8.39 14.66 -7.16
N ILE A 54 7.23 14.04 -6.95
CA ILE A 54 7.00 12.64 -7.33
C ILE A 54 7.17 12.47 -8.84
N LYS A 55 6.61 13.37 -9.67
CA LYS A 55 6.79 13.34 -11.13
C LYS A 55 8.28 13.35 -11.52
N VAL A 56 9.08 14.24 -10.90
CA VAL A 56 10.53 14.32 -11.15
C VAL A 56 11.25 13.05 -10.71
N LEU A 57 10.86 12.44 -9.59
CA LEU A 57 11.46 11.19 -9.11
C LEU A 57 11.10 10.01 -10.04
N CYS A 58 9.87 9.92 -10.50
CA CYS A 58 9.44 8.93 -11.49
C CYS A 58 10.23 9.05 -12.80
N GLN A 59 10.45 10.28 -13.29
CA GLN A 59 11.28 10.52 -14.48
C GLN A 59 12.72 10.06 -14.31
N LYS A 60 13.21 10.00 -13.07
CA LYS A 60 14.54 9.49 -12.71
C LYS A 60 14.55 7.99 -12.41
N GLY A 61 13.43 7.29 -12.63
CA GLY A 61 13.30 5.85 -12.42
C GLY A 61 12.96 5.43 -11.00
N ALA A 62 12.56 6.34 -10.11
CA ALA A 62 12.05 5.96 -8.80
C ALA A 62 10.71 5.22 -8.95
N ASN A 63 10.55 4.11 -8.24
CA ASN A 63 9.31 3.37 -8.12
C ASN A 63 8.82 3.39 -6.66
N GLY A 64 7.63 2.83 -6.40
CA GLY A 64 7.02 2.96 -5.08
C GLY A 64 7.77 2.20 -3.99
N TYR A 65 8.46 1.10 -4.33
CA TYR A 65 9.38 0.43 -3.40
C TYR A 65 10.50 1.37 -2.94
N VAL A 66 11.18 2.04 -3.88
CA VAL A 66 12.28 2.98 -3.56
C VAL A 66 11.75 4.15 -2.73
N LEU A 67 10.57 4.67 -3.04
CA LEU A 67 9.97 5.75 -2.25
C LEU A 67 9.58 5.29 -0.85
N ALA A 68 9.03 4.08 -0.70
CA ALA A 68 8.69 3.52 0.61
C ALA A 68 9.94 3.37 1.49
N GLN A 69 11.05 2.89 0.93
CA GLN A 69 12.35 2.80 1.63
C GLN A 69 12.82 4.18 2.08
N ALA A 70 12.83 5.16 1.17
CA ALA A 70 13.22 6.53 1.50
C ALA A 70 12.35 7.14 2.60
N LEU A 71 11.04 6.86 2.59
CA LEU A 71 10.11 7.32 3.63
C LEU A 71 10.41 6.67 4.99
N MET A 72 10.72 5.38 5.03
CA MET A 72 11.08 4.68 6.27
C MET A 72 12.32 5.27 6.95
N ASP A 73 13.30 5.68 6.15
CA ASP A 73 14.54 6.33 6.64
C ASP A 73 14.29 7.76 7.13
N SER A 74 13.19 8.39 6.68
CA SER A 74 12.83 9.76 7.04
C SER A 74 11.87 9.90 8.23
N ILE A 75 11.49 8.80 8.88
CA ILE A 75 10.60 8.83 10.05
C ILE A 75 11.36 9.35 11.27
N GLU A 76 10.92 10.50 11.77
CA GLU A 76 11.39 11.10 13.01
C GLU A 76 10.26 11.13 14.05
N ILE A 77 10.59 10.99 15.33
CA ILE A 77 9.62 11.18 16.42
C ILE A 77 9.67 12.67 16.78
N SER A 78 8.51 13.35 16.73
CA SER A 78 8.44 14.81 16.90
C SER A 78 8.96 15.27 18.27
N THR A 79 8.63 14.54 19.34
CA THR A 79 9.26 14.69 20.66
C THR A 79 9.33 13.34 21.40
N PRO A 80 10.23 13.15 22.37
CA PRO A 80 10.39 11.86 23.09
C PRO A 80 9.12 11.34 23.77
N ASN A 81 8.16 12.21 24.06
CA ASN A 81 6.90 11.88 24.76
C ASN A 81 5.68 12.06 23.85
N SER A 82 5.86 12.26 22.54
CA SER A 82 4.76 12.43 21.60
C SER A 82 4.43 11.11 20.91
N ASP A 83 3.13 10.84 20.80
CA ASP A 83 2.59 9.80 19.93
C ASP A 83 2.52 10.26 18.46
N GLU A 84 2.98 11.47 18.14
CA GLU A 84 3.05 11.99 16.77
C GLU A 84 4.44 11.77 16.18
N LEU A 85 4.48 11.20 14.97
CA LEU A 85 5.68 11.11 14.15
C LEU A 85 5.69 12.23 13.11
N SER A 86 6.86 12.60 12.62
CA SER A 86 7.03 13.47 11.48
C SER A 86 7.76 12.74 10.38
N LEU A 87 7.26 12.82 9.16
CA LEU A 87 7.93 12.32 7.96
C LEU A 87 8.57 13.49 7.23
N LYS A 88 9.88 13.40 6.99
CA LYS A 88 10.64 14.41 6.25
C LYS A 88 11.03 13.91 4.87
N ALA A 89 10.17 14.15 3.89
CA ALA A 89 10.39 13.67 2.53
C ALA A 89 10.65 14.84 1.56
N PHE A 90 11.82 14.84 0.94
CA PHE A 90 12.16 15.76 -0.16
C PHE A 90 11.95 17.26 0.13
N GLY A 91 12.19 17.69 1.37
CA GLY A 91 12.04 19.08 1.80
C GLY A 91 10.66 19.42 2.36
N TYR A 92 9.71 18.47 2.33
CA TYR A 92 8.43 18.58 2.99
C TYR A 92 8.45 17.83 4.33
N MET A 93 7.82 18.40 5.36
CA MET A 93 7.62 17.75 6.64
C MET A 93 6.13 17.59 6.89
N LYS A 94 5.69 16.37 7.15
CA LYS A 94 4.30 16.07 7.49
C LYS A 94 4.23 15.41 8.87
N PRO A 95 3.58 16.04 9.87
CA PRO A 95 3.24 15.35 11.10
C PRO A 95 2.16 14.30 10.78
N ILE A 96 2.29 13.12 11.39
CA ILE A 96 1.35 12.01 11.30
C ILE A 96 0.94 11.64 12.73
N THR A 97 -0.33 11.82 13.02
CA THR A 97 -0.97 11.38 14.25
C THR A 97 -1.30 9.88 14.20
N PRO A 98 -1.57 9.21 15.34
CA PRO A 98 -2.03 7.83 15.33
C PRO A 98 -3.30 7.62 14.50
N ALA A 99 -4.24 8.56 14.54
CA ALA A 99 -5.49 8.48 13.78
C ALA A 99 -5.27 8.61 12.27
N GLU A 100 -4.38 9.49 11.83
CA GLU A 100 -4.01 9.58 10.41
C GLU A 100 -3.32 8.31 9.92
N LEU A 101 -2.48 7.69 10.75
CA LEU A 101 -1.88 6.40 10.42
C LEU A 101 -2.95 5.31 10.26
N ASP A 102 -3.94 5.27 11.16
CA ASP A 102 -5.05 4.31 11.05
C ASP A 102 -5.84 4.51 9.75
N ASN A 103 -6.07 5.77 9.34
CA ASN A 103 -6.73 6.08 8.07
C ASN A 103 -5.90 5.59 6.87
N TYR A 104 -4.58 5.77 6.87
CA TYR A 104 -3.74 5.23 5.80
C TYR A 104 -3.77 3.71 5.75
N ILE A 105 -3.82 3.04 6.90
CA ILE A 105 -3.96 1.58 6.95
C ILE A 105 -5.30 1.17 6.31
N ASP A 106 -6.40 1.86 6.62
CA ASP A 106 -7.72 1.60 6.03
C ASP A 106 -7.73 1.79 4.51
N GLU A 107 -7.16 2.88 4.00
CA GLU A 107 -7.07 3.15 2.56
C GLU A 107 -6.29 2.05 1.83
N VAL A 108 -5.20 1.55 2.43
CA VAL A 108 -4.39 0.47 1.85
C VAL A 108 -5.16 -0.85 1.89
N ILE A 109 -5.86 -1.16 2.99
CA ILE A 109 -6.72 -2.34 3.09
C ILE A 109 -7.79 -2.32 2.01
N GLU A 110 -8.53 -1.21 1.88
CA GLU A 110 -9.59 -1.07 0.87
C GLU A 110 -9.03 -1.27 -0.53
N ARG A 111 -7.84 -0.71 -0.82
CA ARG A 111 -7.21 -0.88 -2.12
C ARG A 111 -6.82 -2.33 -2.41
N LEU A 112 -6.24 -3.02 -1.43
CA LEU A 112 -5.87 -4.44 -1.55
C LEU A 112 -7.10 -5.33 -1.75
N GLU A 113 -8.19 -5.07 -1.02
CA GLU A 113 -9.43 -5.83 -1.15
C GLU A 113 -10.09 -5.63 -2.51
N ASN A 114 -10.15 -4.38 -2.99
CA ASN A 114 -10.65 -4.06 -4.32
C ASN A 114 -9.85 -4.81 -5.40
N GLN A 115 -8.51 -4.76 -5.34
CA GLN A 115 -7.66 -5.47 -6.32
C GLN A 115 -7.84 -6.98 -6.27
N LYS A 116 -7.95 -7.57 -5.07
CA LYS A 116 -8.24 -9.00 -4.90
C LYS A 116 -9.56 -9.37 -5.58
N GLN A 117 -10.59 -8.52 -5.46
CA GLN A 117 -11.89 -8.76 -6.09
C GLN A 117 -11.81 -8.65 -7.62
N TYR A 118 -11.09 -7.66 -8.16
CA TYR A 118 -10.87 -7.53 -9.61
C TYR A 118 -10.19 -8.78 -10.19
N LEU A 119 -9.09 -9.23 -9.59
CA LEU A 119 -8.36 -10.43 -10.03
C LEU A 119 -9.24 -11.68 -10.00
N LYS A 120 -10.08 -11.83 -8.97
CA LYS A 120 -11.02 -12.95 -8.87
C LYS A 120 -12.02 -12.94 -10.02
N ASN A 121 -12.58 -11.77 -10.32
CA ASN A 121 -13.56 -11.62 -11.40
C ASN A 121 -12.93 -11.87 -12.78
N GLU A 122 -11.72 -11.37 -13.04
CA GLU A 122 -11.00 -11.63 -14.30
C GLU A 122 -10.73 -13.13 -14.48
N THR A 123 -10.26 -13.80 -13.42
CA THR A 123 -10.00 -15.24 -13.45
C THR A 123 -11.28 -16.04 -13.72
N GLU A 124 -12.42 -15.62 -13.17
CA GLU A 124 -13.71 -16.27 -13.39
C GLU A 124 -14.19 -16.10 -14.85
N VAL A 125 -14.05 -14.91 -15.42
CA VAL A 125 -14.37 -14.64 -16.82
C VAL A 125 -13.49 -15.46 -17.77
N GLU A 126 -12.18 -15.52 -17.51
CA GLU A 126 -11.26 -16.34 -18.30
C GLU A 126 -11.63 -17.82 -18.27
N ARG A 127 -12.01 -18.35 -17.10
CA ARG A 127 -12.48 -19.73 -16.96
C ARG A 127 -13.75 -20.00 -17.77
N ILE A 128 -14.74 -19.11 -17.71
CA ILE A 128 -15.99 -19.24 -18.48
C ILE A 128 -15.70 -19.23 -19.98
N ASN A 129 -14.84 -18.31 -20.45
CA ASN A 129 -14.48 -18.22 -21.85
C ASN A 129 -13.75 -19.48 -22.35
N GLN A 130 -12.89 -20.08 -21.52
CA GLN A 130 -12.23 -21.34 -21.85
C GLN A 130 -13.23 -22.50 -21.94
N GLU A 131 -14.21 -22.56 -21.05
CA GLU A 131 -15.27 -23.59 -21.07
C GLU A 131 -16.13 -23.48 -22.33
N ILE A 132 -16.57 -22.26 -22.69
CA ILE A 132 -17.31 -22.02 -23.94
C ILE A 132 -16.49 -22.45 -25.17
N ALA A 133 -15.21 -22.09 -25.22
CA ALA A 133 -14.35 -22.45 -26.35
C ALA A 133 -14.15 -23.97 -26.48
N LEU A 134 -14.11 -24.70 -25.37
CA LEU A 134 -14.04 -26.16 -25.36
C LEU A 134 -15.36 -26.77 -25.86
N ASP A 135 -16.49 -26.29 -25.37
CA ASP A 135 -17.82 -26.73 -25.80
C ASP A 135 -18.04 -26.48 -27.30
N GLU A 136 -17.56 -25.35 -27.83
CA GLU A 136 -17.60 -25.06 -29.27
C GLU A 136 -16.74 -26.04 -30.08
N LEU A 137 -15.52 -26.36 -29.62
CA LEU A 137 -14.64 -27.32 -30.30
C LEU A 137 -15.22 -28.74 -30.30
N GLU A 138 -15.87 -29.16 -29.21
CA GLU A 138 -16.51 -30.48 -29.12
C GLU A 138 -17.72 -30.62 -30.07
N GLN A 139 -18.41 -29.52 -30.39
CA GLN A 139 -19.52 -29.54 -31.36
C GLN A 139 -19.07 -29.75 -32.82
N PHE A 140 -17.77 -29.63 -33.11
CA PHE A 140 -17.21 -29.86 -34.46
C PHE A 140 -16.54 -31.24 -34.62
N LEU A 141 -16.59 -32.11 -33.60
CA LEU A 141 -16.07 -33.48 -33.61
C LEU A 141 -17.20 -34.52 -33.72
#